data_AF-A0A822Y9I8-F1
#
_entry.id   AF-A0A822Y9I8-F1
#
_cell.length_a   1.000
_cell.length_b   1.000
_cell.length_c   1.000
_cell.angle_alpha   90.00
_cell.angle_beta   90.00
_cell.angle_gamma   90.00
#
_symmetry.space_group_name_H-M   'P 1'
#
loop_
_entity.id
_entity.type
_entity.pdbx_description
1 polymer ?
#
loop_
_entity_poly.entity_id
_entity_poly.type
_entity_poly.pdbx_seq_one_letter_code
_entity_poly.pdbx_strand_id
1 'polypeptide(L)'
;MGIKTDLSYIWHSKASNPFVNLKKEYKGIYWQEELIPFFQSVTLPKECTTVQMCYVELSKQVKAKLGEVDPYFAKLADAMVTWIEAWDDLNPPAKAAQLPNGTA
;
A
#
# COMPACT_ATOMS: atom_id res chain seq x y z
N MET A 1 -47.08 19.65 -27.50
CA MET A 1 -47.41 18.81 -26.34
C MET A 1 -46.20 17.94 -26.03
N GLY A 2 -45.31 18.42 -25.14
CA GLY A 2 -44.17 17.64 -24.67
C GLY A 2 -44.66 16.70 -23.56
N ILE A 3 -44.48 15.40 -23.74
CA ILE A 3 -44.92 14.38 -22.78
C ILE A 3 -43.90 14.35 -21.63
N LYS A 4 -44.35 14.69 -20.42
CA LYS A 4 -43.61 14.43 -19.17
C LYS A 4 -43.57 12.92 -18.93
N THR A 5 -42.67 12.23 -19.62
CA THR A 5 -42.23 10.91 -19.17
C THR A 5 -41.06 11.18 -18.25
N ASP A 6 -41.18 10.84 -16.96
CA ASP A 6 -40.17 11.02 -15.90
C ASP A 6 -38.87 10.21 -16.12
N LEU A 7 -38.58 9.85 -17.37
CA LEU A 7 -37.40 9.13 -17.77
C LEU A 7 -36.36 10.13 -18.24
N SER A 8 -35.17 10.07 -17.65
CA SER A 8 -34.05 10.93 -18.04
C SER A 8 -33.73 10.73 -19.53
N TYR A 9 -33.73 11.82 -20.31
CA TYR A 9 -33.40 11.84 -21.74
C TYR A 9 -31.91 11.52 -22.04
N ILE A 10 -31.12 11.25 -21.00
CA ILE A 10 -29.71 10.91 -21.12
C ILE A 10 -29.61 9.38 -21.19
N TRP A 11 -29.46 8.87 -22.40
CA TRP A 11 -29.18 7.46 -22.63
C TRP A 11 -27.67 7.25 -22.71
N HIS A 12 -27.11 6.48 -21.77
CA HIS A 12 -25.70 6.11 -21.80
C HIS A 12 -25.56 4.64 -22.21
N SER A 13 -25.07 4.39 -23.42
CA SER A 13 -24.79 3.04 -23.96
C SER A 13 -23.40 2.54 -23.61
N LYS A 14 -22.63 3.36 -22.88
CA LYS A 14 -21.20 3.18 -22.61
C LYS A 14 -20.94 2.63 -21.20
N ALA A 15 -21.90 1.91 -20.63
CA ALA A 15 -21.67 1.16 -19.40
C ALA A 15 -20.73 0.00 -19.76
N SER A 16 -19.53 0.00 -19.21
CA SER A 16 -18.67 -1.19 -19.26
C SER A 16 -19.44 -2.35 -18.61
N ASN A 17 -19.32 -3.55 -19.18
CA ASN A 17 -19.99 -4.72 -18.62
C ASN A 17 -19.45 -4.98 -17.20
N PRO A 18 -20.30 -4.95 -16.15
CA PRO A 18 -19.85 -5.07 -14.76
C PRO A 18 -19.08 -6.35 -14.49
N PHE A 19 -19.48 -7.47 -15.11
CA PHE A 19 -18.83 -8.76 -14.95
C PHE A 19 -17.48 -8.82 -15.68
N VAL A 20 -17.34 -8.10 -16.80
CA VAL A 20 -16.06 -8.00 -17.53
C VAL A 20 -15.08 -7.11 -16.77
N ASN A 21 -15.56 -6.06 -16.10
CA ASN A 21 -14.72 -5.20 -15.27
C ASN A 21 -14.26 -5.91 -14.00
N LEU A 22 -15.19 -6.57 -13.31
CA LEU A 22 -14.89 -7.33 -12.10
C LEU A 22 -13.84 -8.42 -12.37
N LYS A 23 -13.93 -9.14 -13.51
CA LYS A 23 -12.90 -10.13 -13.89
C LYS A 23 -11.52 -9.54 -14.13
N LYS A 24 -11.40 -8.25 -14.46
CA LYS A 24 -10.11 -7.58 -14.64
C LYS A 24 -9.56 -7.07 -13.31
N GLU A 25 -10.43 -6.59 -12.44
CA GLU A 25 -10.06 -5.90 -11.21
C GLU A 25 -10.09 -6.80 -9.96
N TYR A 26 -10.65 -8.02 -10.04
CA TYR A 26 -10.88 -8.87 -8.86
C TYR A 26 -9.62 -9.09 -8.01
N LYS A 27 -8.45 -9.23 -8.64
CA LYS A 27 -7.19 -9.42 -7.91
C LYS A 27 -6.85 -8.21 -7.05
N GLY A 28 -7.09 -7.00 -7.56
CA GLY A 28 -6.86 -5.77 -6.81
C GLY A 28 -7.79 -5.66 -5.60
N ILE A 29 -9.07 -6.02 -5.77
CA ILE A 29 -10.05 -6.03 -4.67
C ILE A 29 -9.67 -7.08 -3.63
N TYR A 30 -9.35 -8.30 -4.08
CA TYR A 30 -8.91 -9.40 -3.21
C TYR A 30 -7.66 -9.01 -2.40
N TRP A 31 -6.67 -8.38 -3.04
CA TRP A 31 -5.50 -7.89 -2.32
C TRP A 31 -5.83 -6.80 -1.32
N GLN A 32 -6.77 -5.90 -1.64
CA GLN A 32 -7.20 -4.84 -0.72
C GLN A 32 -7.84 -5.41 0.55
N GLU A 33 -8.62 -6.48 0.45
CA GLU A 33 -9.24 -7.15 1.60
C GLU A 33 -8.20 -7.68 2.59
N GLU A 34 -7.02 -8.10 2.11
CA GLU A 34 -5.91 -8.56 2.95
C GLU A 34 -4.98 -7.42 3.40
N LEU A 35 -4.70 -6.46 2.50
CA LEU A 35 -3.78 -5.35 2.75
C LEU A 35 -4.31 -4.36 3.78
N ILE A 36 -5.60 -4.00 3.72
CA ILE A 36 -6.17 -2.98 4.60
C ILE A 36 -6.10 -3.44 6.07
N PRO A 37 -6.57 -4.64 6.46
CA PRO A 37 -6.45 -5.12 7.82
C PRO A 37 -4.99 -5.32 8.26
N PHE A 38 -4.11 -5.74 7.34
CA PHE A 38 -2.68 -5.87 7.62
C PHE A 38 -2.08 -4.54 8.08
N PHE A 39 -2.26 -3.46 7.31
CA PHE A 39 -1.67 -2.16 7.66
C PHE A 39 -2.36 -1.51 8.87
N GLN A 40 -3.65 -1.76 9.08
CA GLN A 40 -4.36 -1.28 10.28
C GLN A 40 -3.91 -1.99 11.56
N SER A 41 -3.47 -3.24 11.46
CA SER A 41 -3.02 -4.06 12.60
C SER A 41 -1.50 -4.05 12.80
N VAL A 42 -0.75 -3.38 11.91
CA VAL A 42 0.71 -3.38 11.98
C VAL A 42 1.18 -2.68 13.24
N THR A 43 2.00 -3.38 14.02
CA THR A 43 2.61 -2.82 15.23
C THR A 43 4.11 -2.95 15.11
N LEU A 44 4.80 -1.83 15.30
CA LEU A 44 6.25 -1.80 15.30
C LEU A 44 6.76 -1.87 16.74
N PRO A 45 7.81 -2.66 17.02
CA PRO A 45 8.40 -2.73 18.34
C PRO A 45 9.04 -1.39 18.72
N LYS A 46 9.04 -1.07 20.02
CA LYS A 46 9.61 0.18 20.56
C LYS A 46 11.12 0.30 20.36
N GLU A 47 11.78 -0.81 20.02
CA GLU A 47 13.21 -0.89 19.74
C GLU A 47 13.58 -0.28 18.38
N CYS A 48 12.62 -0.15 17.46
CA CYS A 48 12.82 0.54 16.19
C CYS A 48 12.77 2.05 16.39
N THR A 49 13.94 2.64 16.66
CA THR A 49 14.09 4.08 16.91
C THR A 49 14.39 4.90 15.66
N THR A 50 14.83 4.25 14.58
CA THR A 50 15.12 4.89 13.29
C THR A 50 14.13 4.47 12.23
N VAL A 51 13.90 5.34 11.25
CA VAL A 51 13.01 5.07 10.11
C VAL A 51 13.48 3.84 9.34
N GLN A 52 14.79 3.68 9.19
CA GLN A 52 15.41 2.51 8.55
C GLN A 52 15.03 1.21 9.26
N MET A 53 15.18 1.16 10.59
CA MET A 53 14.84 -0.03 11.38
C MET A 53 13.34 -0.34 11.31
N CYS A 54 12.48 0.67 11.36
CA CYS A 54 11.05 0.50 11.17
C CYS A 54 10.72 -0.10 9.79
N TYR A 55 11.42 0.35 8.74
CA TYR A 55 11.18 -0.10 7.37
C TYR A 55 11.63 -1.54 7.14
N VAL A 56 12.77 -1.94 7.71
CA VAL A 56 13.25 -3.34 7.70
C VAL A 56 12.31 -4.25 8.49
N GLU A 57 11.79 -3.79 9.62
CA GLU A 57 10.85 -4.60 10.39
C GLU A 57 9.50 -4.75 9.67
N LEU A 58 9.03 -3.67 9.03
CA LEU A 58 7.84 -3.71 8.19
C LEU A 58 8.01 -4.68 7.01
N SER A 59 9.18 -4.70 6.34
CA SER A 59 9.41 -5.61 5.22
C SER A 59 9.34 -7.08 5.64
N LYS A 60 9.84 -7.43 6.82
CA LYS A 60 9.68 -8.79 7.40
C LYS A 60 8.21 -9.14 7.60
N GLN A 61 7.41 -8.22 8.17
CA GLN A 61 5.99 -8.45 8.39
C GLN A 61 5.22 -8.58 7.07
N VAL A 62 5.55 -7.77 6.06
CA VAL A 62 5.01 -7.88 4.69
C VAL A 62 5.35 -9.24 4.09
N LYS A 63 6.61 -9.69 4.21
CA LYS A 63 7.03 -11.00 3.67
C LYS A 63 6.29 -12.16 4.33
N ALA A 64 6.13 -12.11 5.65
CA ALA A 64 5.50 -13.19 6.42
C ALA A 64 3.98 -13.25 6.21
N LYS A 65 3.28 -12.10 6.22
CA LYS A 65 1.81 -12.08 6.13
C LYS A 65 1.30 -11.99 4.69
N LEU A 66 1.85 -11.07 3.89
CA LEU A 66 1.36 -10.83 2.53
C LEU A 66 2.02 -11.73 1.49
N GLY A 67 3.18 -12.32 1.82
CA GLY A 67 3.83 -13.31 0.95
C GLY A 67 3.01 -14.59 0.74
N GLU A 68 2.11 -14.93 1.68
CA GLU A 68 1.16 -16.03 1.54
C GLU A 68 0.02 -15.71 0.54
N VAL A 69 -0.32 -14.44 0.39
CA VAL A 69 -1.40 -13.96 -0.49
C VAL A 69 -0.97 -14.00 -1.96
N ASP A 70 0.21 -13.47 -2.27
CA ASP A 70 0.77 -13.51 -3.61
C ASP A 70 2.31 -13.46 -3.57
N PRO A 71 3.02 -14.28 -4.38
CA PRO A 71 4.49 -14.24 -4.49
C PRO A 71 5.07 -12.87 -4.85
N TYR A 72 4.28 -11.98 -5.46
CA TYR A 72 4.65 -10.59 -5.69
C TYR A 72 5.04 -9.87 -4.39
N PHE A 73 4.31 -10.09 -3.29
CA PHE A 73 4.59 -9.43 -2.02
C PHE A 73 5.87 -9.94 -1.37
N ALA A 74 6.24 -11.20 -1.60
CA ALA A 74 7.55 -11.71 -1.17
C ALA A 74 8.69 -10.96 -1.88
N LYS A 75 8.56 -10.72 -3.19
CA LYS A 75 9.52 -9.92 -3.96
C LYS A 75 9.51 -8.45 -3.56
N LEU A 76 8.33 -7.89 -3.26
CA LEU A 76 8.19 -6.53 -2.76
C LEU A 76 8.93 -6.35 -1.44
N ALA A 77 8.79 -7.29 -0.50
CA ALA A 77 9.49 -7.24 0.77
C ALA A 77 11.01 -7.26 0.59
N ASP A 78 11.53 -8.07 -0.32
CA ASP A 78 12.96 -8.09 -0.63
C ASP A 78 13.40 -6.76 -1.25
N ALA A 79 12.60 -6.19 -2.16
CA ALA A 79 12.87 -4.88 -2.76
C ALA A 79 12.83 -3.74 -1.74
N MET A 80 11.97 -3.81 -0.72
CA MET A 80 11.95 -2.84 0.39
C MET A 80 13.28 -2.85 1.15
N VAL A 81 13.87 -4.02 1.38
CA VAL A 81 15.19 -4.12 2.03
C VAL A 81 16.27 -3.53 1.14
N THR A 82 16.31 -3.90 -0.14
CA THR A 82 17.29 -3.33 -1.09
C THR A 82 17.16 -1.81 -1.21
N TRP A 83 15.93 -1.28 -1.15
CA TRP A 83 15.69 0.16 -1.20
C TRP A 83 16.30 0.89 0.00
N ILE A 84 16.17 0.34 1.22
CA ILE A 84 16.72 1.00 2.41
C ILE A 84 18.23 0.90 2.48
N GLU A 85 18.81 -0.22 2.03
CA GLU A 85 20.26 -0.37 1.90
C GLU A 85 20.83 0.66 0.92
N ALA A 86 20.24 0.79 -0.26
CA ALA A 86 20.63 1.80 -1.23
C ALA A 86 20.42 3.24 -0.72
N TRP A 87 19.37 3.45 0.09
CA TRP A 87 19.12 4.75 0.72
C TRP A 87 20.23 5.12 1.69
N ASP A 88 20.67 4.19 2.55
CA ASP A 88 21.73 4.41 3.52
C ASP A 88 23.10 4.62 2.84
N ASP A 89 23.38 3.92 1.74
CA ASP A 89 24.59 4.13 0.93
C ASP A 89 24.64 5.54 0.32
N LEU A 90 23.50 6.06 -0.13
CA LEU A 90 23.39 7.40 -0.72
C LEU A 90 23.28 8.51 0.32
N ASN A 91 22.78 8.19 1.52
CA ASN A 91 22.56 9.14 2.61
C ASN A 91 23.30 8.67 3.89
N PRO A 92 24.64 8.61 3.86
CA PRO A 92 25.40 8.26 5.05
C PRO A 92 25.03 9.22 6.19
N PRO A 93 24.92 8.75 7.43
CA PRO A 93 24.48 9.57 8.55
C PRO A 93 25.39 10.79 8.66
N ALA A 94 24.82 11.97 8.36
CA ALA A 94 25.49 13.22 8.64
C ALA A 94 25.83 13.22 10.13
N LYS A 95 27.12 13.40 10.46
CA LYS A 95 27.62 13.53 11.82
C LYS A 95 26.64 14.38 12.62
N ALA A 96 25.90 13.74 13.53
CA ALA A 96 24.62 14.21 14.06
C ALA A 96 24.59 15.72 14.33
N ALA A 97 23.95 16.48 13.44
CA ALA A 97 23.42 17.78 13.83
C ALA A 97 22.20 17.47 14.70
N GLN A 98 22.41 17.51 16.02
CA GLN A 98 21.37 17.43 17.04
C GLN A 98 20.35 18.55 16.78
N LEU A 99 19.34 18.27 15.97
CA LEU A 99 18.19 19.13 15.85
C LEU A 99 17.24 18.74 16.98
N PRO A 100 16.93 19.67 17.90
CA PRO A 100 16.05 19.38 19.03
C PRO A 100 14.68 18.95 18.49
N ASN A 101 14.23 17.77 18.94
CA ASN A 101 12.88 17.30 18.68
C ASN A 101 11.88 18.39 19.11
N GLY A 102 11.14 18.91 18.13
CA GLY A 102 10.11 19.91 18.37
C GLY A 102 9.10 19.38 19.38
N THR A 103 8.89 20.14 20.45
CA THR A 103 7.88 19.88 21.47
C THR A 103 6.49 19.94 20.84
N ALA A 104 5.67 18.93 21.15
CA ALA A 104 4.26 18.83 20.79
C ALA A 104 3.41 19.93 21.45
#